data_AF-A0AAD3AKN2-F1
#
_entry.id   AF-A0AAD3AKN2-F1
#
_cell.length_a   1.000
_cell.length_b   1.000
_cell.length_c   1.000
_cell.angle_alpha   90.00
_cell.angle_beta   90.00
_cell.angle_gamma   90.00
#
_symmetry.space_group_name_H-M   'P 1'
#
loop_
_entity.id
_entity.type
_entity.pdbx_description
1 polymer ?
#
loop_
_entity_poly.entity_id
_entity_poly.type
_entity_poly.pdbx_seq_one_letter_code
_entity_poly.pdbx_strand_id
1 'polypeptide(L)'
;MVVHLDAAQRVAGLHLGPLLSDAERRYLTCDATCEVWVERDGQPIGAGRSTRVINRRLRRALEHRHRGCAIPGCGATRGLHAHHLRHWEDGGPTELSKLKYR
;
A
#
# COMPACT_ATOMS: atom_id res chain seq x y z
N MET A 1 -12.78 6.34 4.74
CA MET A 1 -11.73 7.18 5.35
C MET A 1 -10.94 7.77 4.20
N VAL A 2 -10.89 9.11 4.11
CA VAL A 2 -10.12 9.81 3.07
C VAL A 2 -8.75 10.15 3.64
N VAL A 3 -7.70 9.85 2.88
CA VAL A 3 -6.32 10.15 3.23
C VAL A 3 -5.75 11.02 2.13
N HIS A 4 -5.23 12.17 2.51
CA HIS A 4 -4.48 13.05 1.62
C HIS A 4 -3.04 12.57 1.61
N LEU A 5 -2.48 12.29 0.43
CA LEU A 5 -1.11 11.83 0.26
C LEU A 5 -0.39 12.79 -0.68
N ASP A 6 0.64 13.48 -0.17
CA ASP A 6 1.62 14.14 -1.00
C ASP A 6 2.78 13.17 -1.27
N ALA A 7 2.83 12.64 -2.49
CA ALA A 7 3.87 11.69 -2.89
C ALA A 7 5.25 12.35 -3.02
N ALA A 8 5.34 13.64 -3.32
CA ALA A 8 6.60 14.36 -3.48
C ALA A 8 7.23 14.69 -2.12
N GLN A 9 6.40 15.14 -1.17
CA GLN A 9 6.84 15.47 0.18
C GLN A 9 6.85 14.25 1.12
N ARG A 10 6.27 13.11 0.70
CA ARG A 10 6.10 11.89 1.50
C ARG A 10 5.34 12.14 2.81
N VAL A 11 4.29 12.96 2.74
CA VAL A 11 3.41 13.27 3.89
C VAL A 11 2.03 12.73 3.62
N ALA A 12 1.36 12.20 4.65
CA ALA A 12 -0.04 11.85 4.57
C ALA A 12 -0.81 12.28 5.81
N GLY A 13 -2.08 12.60 5.64
CA GLY A 13 -2.97 13.00 6.73
C GLY A 13 -4.38 12.48 6.52
N LEU A 14 -5.09 12.23 7.62
CA LEU A 14 -6.53 11.98 7.57
C LEU A 14 -7.22 13.26 7.11
N HIS A 15 -8.24 13.13 6.26
CA HIS A 15 -9.07 14.30 5.92
C HIS A 15 -9.69 14.88 7.20
N LEU A 16 -9.43 16.16 7.46
CA LEU A 16 -9.82 16.88 8.68
C LEU A 16 -9.27 16.23 9.97
N GLY A 17 -8.14 15.54 9.89
CA GLY A 17 -7.51 14.85 11.01
C GLY A 17 -6.00 15.04 11.06
N PRO A 18 -5.32 14.32 11.98
CA PRO A 18 -3.88 14.47 12.17
C PRO A 18 -3.08 13.93 10.98
N LEU A 19 -1.80 14.32 10.94
CA LEU A 19 -0.81 13.66 10.11
C LEU A 19 -0.66 12.20 10.54
N LEU A 20 -0.48 11.35 9.54
CA LEU A 20 -0.13 9.95 9.75
C LEU A 20 1.37 9.84 9.98
N SER A 21 1.75 8.91 10.86
CA SER A 21 3.15 8.48 10.95
C SER A 21 3.61 7.85 9.63
N ASP A 22 4.92 7.81 9.40
CA ASP A 22 5.50 7.10 8.26
C ASP A 22 5.08 5.63 8.21
N ALA A 23 4.94 4.99 9.37
CA ALA A 23 4.50 3.60 9.44
C ALA A 23 3.06 3.42 8.93
N GLU A 24 2.13 4.27 9.39
CA GLU A 24 0.72 4.24 8.96
C GLU A 24 0.58 4.61 7.47
N ARG A 25 1.28 5.65 7.02
CA ARG A 25 1.32 6.07 5.63
C ARG A 25 1.83 4.95 4.72
N ARG A 26 2.95 4.34 5.08
CA ARG A 26 3.53 3.23 4.30
C ARG A 26 2.67 1.98 4.35
N TYR A 27 1.99 1.73 5.46
CA TYR A 27 1.06 0.61 5.61
C TYR A 27 -0.13 0.74 4.66
N LEU A 28 -0.79 1.91 4.66
CA LEU A 28 -1.95 2.18 3.79
C LEU A 28 -1.58 2.10 2.31
N THR A 29 -0.42 2.62 1.94
CA THR A 29 0.05 2.63 0.54
C THR A 29 0.60 1.28 0.05
N CYS A 30 0.85 0.30 0.94
CA CYS A 30 1.32 -1.02 0.52
C CYS A 30 0.22 -1.91 -0.08
N ASP A 31 -0.95 -1.99 0.56
CA ASP A 31 -1.94 -3.05 0.27
C ASP A 31 -3.39 -2.61 0.57
N ALA A 32 -3.66 -1.30 0.62
CA ALA A 32 -5.03 -0.83 0.76
C ALA A 32 -5.86 -1.07 -0.51
N THR A 33 -7.17 -1.10 -0.30
CA THR A 33 -8.14 -0.79 -1.36
C THR A 33 -8.37 0.72 -1.32
N CYS A 34 -8.05 1.42 -2.39
CA CYS A 34 -8.19 2.86 -2.47
C CYS A 34 -8.84 3.28 -3.78
N GLU A 35 -9.54 4.40 -3.72
CA GLU A 35 -9.92 5.19 -4.88
C GLU A 35 -8.92 6.35 -4.94
N VAL A 36 -8.17 6.46 -6.04
CA VAL A 36 -7.14 7.50 -6.17
C VAL A 36 -7.76 8.72 -6.82
N TRP A 37 -7.72 9.84 -6.10
CA TRP A 37 -8.15 11.13 -6.61
C TRP A 37 -6.90 11.90 -7.01
N VAL A 38 -6.88 12.39 -8.24
CA VAL A 38 -5.80 13.22 -8.75
C VAL A 38 -6.26 14.66 -8.66
N GLU A 39 -5.50 15.45 -7.91
CA GLU A 39 -5.75 16.87 -7.73
C GLU A 39 -4.61 17.68 -8.33
N ARG A 40 -4.94 18.86 -8.87
CA ARG A 40 -3.97 19.87 -9.29
C ARG A 40 -4.43 21.21 -8.74
N ASP A 41 -3.54 21.92 -8.05
CA ASP A 41 -3.83 23.23 -7.44
C ASP A 41 -5.08 23.22 -6.53
N GLY A 42 -5.27 22.13 -5.78
CA GLY A 42 -6.42 21.93 -4.88
C GLY A 42 -7.75 21.63 -5.59
N GLN A 43 -7.73 21.37 -6.90
CA GLN A 43 -8.91 20.99 -7.68
C GLN A 43 -8.82 19.52 -8.12
N PRO A 44 -9.82 18.67 -7.81
CA PRO A 44 -9.90 17.32 -8.36
C PRO A 44 -10.05 17.35 -9.88
N ILE A 45 -9.09 16.77 -10.57
CA ILE A 45 -9.09 16.65 -12.05
C ILE A 45 -9.47 15.26 -12.52
N GLY A 46 -9.56 14.28 -11.61
CA GLY A 46 -10.05 12.95 -11.91
C GLY A 46 -10.02 12.02 -10.71
N ALA A 47 -10.76 10.92 -10.83
CA ALA A 47 -10.74 9.82 -9.88
C ALA A 47 -10.59 8.49 -10.62
N GLY A 48 -9.72 7.62 -10.12
CA GLY A 48 -9.61 6.23 -10.56
C GLY A 48 -10.73 5.38 -9.98
N ARG A 49 -10.95 4.18 -10.53
CA ARG A 49 -11.83 3.20 -9.88
C ARG A 49 -11.20 2.73 -8.57
N SER A 50 -12.04 2.43 -7.58
CA SER A 50 -11.58 1.72 -6.38
C SER A 50 -10.87 0.43 -6.78
N THR A 51 -9.58 0.35 -6.46
CA THR A 51 -8.73 -0.81 -6.73
C THR A 51 -7.84 -1.10 -5.55
N ARG A 52 -7.40 -2.35 -5.42
CA ARG A 52 -6.29 -2.65 -4.52
C ARG A 52 -4.99 -2.26 -5.19
N VAL A 53 -4.08 -1.69 -4.38
CA VAL A 53 -2.68 -1.52 -4.79
C VAL A 53 -2.11 -2.89 -5.21
N ILE A 54 -2.34 -3.92 -4.40
CA ILE A 54 -2.03 -5.32 -4.71
C ILE A 54 -3.33 -6.08 -4.98
N ASN A 55 -3.61 -6.35 -6.26
CA ASN A 55 -4.85 -6.99 -6.66
C ASN A 55 -5.01 -8.43 -6.09
N ARG A 56 -6.26 -8.94 -6.12
CA ARG A 56 -6.60 -10.26 -5.58
C ARG A 56 -5.81 -11.42 -6.23
N ARG A 57 -5.45 -11.32 -7.51
CA ARG A 57 -4.69 -12.36 -8.22
C ARG A 57 -3.26 -12.45 -7.68
N LEU A 58 -2.61 -11.29 -7.50
CA LEU A 58 -1.28 -11.21 -6.90
C LEU A 58 -1.28 -11.68 -5.45
N ARG A 59 -2.30 -11.34 -4.64
CA ARG A 59 -2.41 -11.85 -3.27
C ARG A 59 -2.47 -13.38 -3.24
N ARG A 60 -3.34 -14.01 -4.04
CA ARG A 60 -3.44 -15.48 -4.11
C ARG A 60 -2.14 -16.14 -4.56
N ALA A 61 -1.47 -15.55 -5.55
CA ALA A 61 -0.16 -16.05 -6.00
C ALA A 61 0.91 -15.89 -4.90
N LEU A 62 0.82 -14.83 -4.10
CA LEU A 62 1.71 -14.59 -2.96
C LEU A 62 1.46 -15.61 -1.85
N GLU A 63 0.20 -15.91 -1.52
CA GLU A 63 -0.22 -16.97 -0.57
C GLU A 63 0.31 -18.34 -0.98
N HIS A 64 0.29 -18.63 -2.29
CA HIS A 64 0.83 -19.89 -2.79
C HIS A 64 2.36 -19.95 -2.66
N ARG A 65 3.07 -18.85 -2.92
CA ARG A 65 4.53 -18.77 -2.83
C ARG A 65 5.05 -18.76 -1.38
N HIS A 66 4.34 -18.10 -0.48
CA HIS A 66 4.75 -17.87 0.90
C HIS A 66 3.72 -18.47 1.86
N ARG A 67 4.11 -19.53 2.59
CA ARG A 67 3.27 -20.16 3.62
C ARG A 67 3.27 -19.44 4.97
N GLY A 68 4.05 -18.36 5.11
CA GLY A 68 4.25 -17.61 6.34
C GLY A 68 4.97 -16.29 6.09
N CYS A 69 5.30 -15.59 7.18
CA CYS A 69 6.08 -14.36 7.14
C CYS A 69 7.44 -14.58 6.46
N ALA A 70 7.87 -13.63 5.63
CA ALA A 70 9.16 -13.70 4.94
C ALA A 70 10.32 -13.10 5.77
N ILE A 71 10.06 -12.62 6.98
CA ILE A 71 11.10 -12.10 7.87
C ILE A 71 11.80 -13.29 8.56
N PRO A 72 13.14 -13.41 8.47
CA PRO A 72 13.88 -14.48 9.14
C PRO A 72 13.56 -14.55 10.63
N GLY A 73 13.23 -15.75 11.12
CA GLY A 73 12.86 -15.98 12.53
C GLY A 73 11.41 -15.67 12.88
N CYS A 74 10.61 -15.13 11.97
CA CYS A 74 9.17 -14.91 12.22
C CYS A 74 8.35 -16.15 11.86
N GLY A 75 7.69 -16.76 12.84
CA GLY A 75 6.82 -17.94 12.66
C GLY A 75 5.36 -17.61 12.30
N ALA A 76 5.03 -16.35 12.01
CA ALA A 76 3.65 -15.95 11.76
C ALA A 76 3.12 -16.55 10.45
N THR A 77 1.95 -17.17 10.52
CA THR A 77 1.22 -17.75 9.36
C THR A 77 -0.13 -17.08 9.12
N ARG A 78 -0.53 -16.16 10.00
CA ARG A 78 -1.79 -15.41 9.96
C ARG A 78 -1.52 -13.93 10.22
N GLY A 79 -2.44 -13.08 9.79
CA GLY A 79 -2.31 -11.62 9.94
C GLY A 79 -1.20 -11.01 9.09
N LEU A 80 -0.79 -11.69 8.01
CA LEU A 80 0.27 -11.25 7.13
C LEU A 80 -0.25 -10.27 6.09
N HIS A 81 0.52 -9.21 5.83
CA HIS A 81 0.19 -8.24 4.80
C HIS A 81 1.17 -8.31 3.65
N ALA A 82 0.67 -8.07 2.44
CA ALA A 82 1.52 -8.04 1.27
C ALA A 82 2.26 -6.70 1.25
N HIS A 83 3.57 -6.74 1.07
CA HIS A 83 4.42 -5.56 1.02
C HIS A 83 5.35 -5.62 -0.18
N HIS A 84 5.54 -4.49 -0.85
CA HIS A 84 6.56 -4.37 -1.87
C HIS A 84 7.97 -4.41 -1.25
N LEU A 85 8.92 -5.01 -1.98
CA LEU A 85 10.33 -5.05 -1.61
C LEU A 85 10.97 -3.65 -1.67
N ARG A 86 10.75 -2.94 -2.77
CA ARG A 86 10.87 -1.47 -2.88
C ARG A 86 9.49 -0.92 -2.66
N HIS A 87 9.29 -0.02 -1.70
CA HIS A 87 7.95 0.43 -1.34
C HIS A 87 7.26 1.11 -2.53
N TRP A 88 5.93 1.04 -2.57
CA TRP A 88 5.13 1.58 -3.67
C TRP A 88 5.38 3.07 -3.92
N GLU A 89 5.47 3.88 -2.86
CA GLU A 89 5.71 5.33 -2.95
C GLU A 89 7.10 5.66 -3.50
N ASP A 90 8.03 4.72 -3.38
CA ASP A 90 9.37 4.84 -3.93
C ASP A 90 9.40 4.39 -5.40
N GLY A 91 8.27 4.05 -6.03
CA GLY A 91 8.21 3.51 -7.40
C GLY A 91 8.40 1.98 -7.44
N GLY A 92 8.06 1.28 -6.36
CA GLY A 92 8.05 -0.17 -6.32
C GLY A 92 7.02 -0.78 -7.29
N PRO A 93 7.42 -1.68 -8.21
CA PRO A 93 6.48 -2.33 -9.11
C PRO A 93 5.54 -3.29 -8.38
N THR A 94 4.27 -3.28 -8.75
CA THR A 94 3.27 -4.23 -8.22
C THR A 94 3.28 -5.53 -9.02
N GLU A 95 4.30 -6.35 -8.78
CA GLU A 95 4.52 -7.65 -9.44
C GLU A 95 4.83 -8.73 -8.41
N LEU A 96 4.43 -9.98 -8.65
CA LEU A 96 4.60 -11.07 -7.68
C LEU A 96 6.05 -11.20 -7.18
N SER A 97 7.04 -11.14 -8.08
CA SER A 97 8.47 -11.23 -7.75
C SER A 97 8.97 -10.09 -6.85
N LYS A 98 8.22 -9.00 -6.73
CA LYS A 98 8.57 -7.76 -6.02
C LYS A 98 7.74 -7.55 -4.75
N LEU A 99 6.93 -8.53 -4.35
CA LEU A 99 6.12 -8.53 -3.13
C LEU A 99 6.62 -9.58 -2.13
N LYS A 100 6.30 -9.42 -0.83
CA LYS A 100 6.51 -10.40 0.24
C LYS A 100 5.47 -10.27 1.35
N TYR A 101 5.28 -11.31 2.15
CA TYR A 101 4.52 -11.20 3.40
C TYR A 101 5.41 -10.74 4.56
N ARG A 102 4.90 -9.82 5.37
CA ARG A 102 5.40 -9.51 6.72
C ARG A 102 4.26 -8.96 7.58
#